data_AF-A0A351JZ42-F1
#
_entry.id   AF-A0A351JZ42-F1
#
_cell.length_a   1.000
_cell.length_b   1.000
_cell.length_c   1.000
_cell.angle_alpha   90.00
_cell.angle_beta   90.00
_cell.angle_gamma   90.00
#
_symmetry.space_group_name_H-M   'P 1'
#
loop_
_entity.id
_entity.type
_entity.pdbx_description
1 polymer ?
#
loop_
_entity_poly.entity_id
_entity_poly.type
_entity_poly.pdbx_seq_one_letter_code
_entity_poly.pdbx_strand_id
1 'polypeptide(L)' 'MVKLGRLLTAMVTPFDDRGEIDYKQAKKLALALLKSGSDGVVVA' A
#
# COMPACT_ATOMS: atom_id res chain seq x y z
N MET A 1 19.77 5.47 12.04
CA MET A 1 18.34 5.23 12.34
C MET A 1 17.53 5.62 11.12
N VAL A 2 16.65 4.75 10.62
CA VAL A 2 15.82 5.06 9.44
C VAL A 2 14.75 6.07 9.85
N LYS A 3 14.60 7.14 9.06
CA LYS A 3 13.59 8.17 9.31
C LYS A 3 12.34 7.80 8.51
N LEU A 4 11.26 7.47 9.21
CA LEU A 4 9.95 7.27 8.59
C LEU A 4 9.30 8.62 8.27
N GLY A 5 8.48 8.64 7.22
CA GLY A 5 7.69 9.81 6.85
C GLY A 5 6.65 10.20 7.90
N ARG A 6 6.01 11.36 7.72
CA ARG A 6 5.06 11.91 8.69
C ARG A 6 3.64 11.38 8.49
N LEU A 7 3.31 10.88 7.29
CA LEU A 7 2.03 10.25 6.97
C LEU A 7 2.25 8.87 6.34
N LEU A 8 1.86 7.82 7.06
CA LEU A 8 1.93 6.44 6.59
C LEU A 8 0.53 5.84 6.51
N THR A 9 0.23 5.14 5.42
CA THR A 9 -1.07 4.46 5.25
C THR A 9 -0.92 2.96 5.53
N ALA A 10 -1.69 2.43 6.47
CA ALA A 10 -1.90 0.99 6.61
C ALA A 10 -2.71 0.50 5.41
N MET A 11 -2.03 -0.01 4.39
CA MET A 11 -2.64 -0.36 3.12
C MET A 11 -3.40 -1.68 3.27
N VAL A 12 -4.61 -1.73 2.73
CA VAL A 12 -5.37 -2.98 2.62
C VAL A 12 -4.65 -3.95 1.66
N THR A 13 -4.73 -5.25 1.93
CA THR A 13 -4.24 -6.29 1.02
C THR A 13 -5.34 -6.65 0.03
N PRO A 14 -5.20 -6.31 -1.27
CA PRO A 14 -6.21 -6.63 -2.27
C PRO A 14 -6.18 -8.13 -2.55
N PHE A 15 -7.36 -8.74 -2.59
CA PHE A 15 -7.57 -10.12 -3.00
C PHE A 15 -8.37 -10.17 -4.31
N ASP A 16 -8.13 -11.21 -5.11
CA ASP A 16 -8.93 -11.52 -6.29
C ASP A 16 -10.23 -12.26 -5.91
N ASP A 17 -11.06 -12.57 -6.92
CA ASP A 17 -12.35 -13.26 -6.72
C ASP A 17 -12.21 -14.67 -6.14
N ARG A 18 -10.99 -15.23 -6.10
CA ARG A 18 -10.69 -16.55 -5.52
C ARG A 18 -10.12 -16.43 -4.10
N GLY A 19 -9.94 -15.21 -3.59
CA GLY A 19 -9.34 -14.95 -2.29
C GLY A 19 -7.82 -15.03 -2.28
N GLU A 20 -7.18 -15.02 -3.46
CA GLU A 20 -5.72 -14.99 -3.59
C GLU A 20 -5.22 -13.54 -3.70
N ILE A 21 -3.99 -13.27 -3.29
CA ILE A 21 -3.46 -11.90 -3.28
C ILE A 21 -3.34 -11.36 -4.71
N ASP A 22 -4.01 -10.25 -5.01
CA ASP A 22 -3.84 -9.54 -6.28
C ASP A 22 -2.67 -8.54 -6.18
N TYR A 23 -1.47 -9.02 -6.49
CA TYR A 23 -0.26 -8.21 -6.50
C TYR A 23 -0.29 -7.07 -7.52
N LYS A 24 -1.04 -7.20 -8.63
CA LYS A 24 -1.14 -6.14 -9.63
C LYS A 24 -1.94 -4.98 -9.07
N GLN A 25 -3.07 -5.26 -8.42
CA GLN A 25 -3.82 -4.25 -7.68
C GLN A 25 -3.02 -3.67 -6.52
N ALA A 26 -2.35 -4.50 -5.72
CA ALA A 26 -1.54 -4.04 -4.59
C ALA A 26 -0.50 -3.00 -5.03
N LYS A 27 0.20 -3.26 -6.14
CA LYS A 27 1.15 -2.30 -6.73
C LYS A 27 0.46 -1.00 -7.15
N LYS A 28 -0.69 -1.09 -7.84
CA LYS A 28 -1.44 0.09 -8.29
C LYS A 28 -1.92 0.93 -7.10
N LEU A 29 -2.41 0.29 -6.05
CA LEU A 29 -2.88 0.93 -4.83
C LEU A 29 -1.74 1.64 -4.09
N ALA A 30 -0.60 0.96 -3.91
CA ALA A 30 0.57 1.56 -3.28
C ALA A 30 1.02 2.84 -3.99
N LEU A 31 1.11 2.82 -5.33
CA LEU A 31 1.46 4.01 -6.11
C LEU A 31 0.42 5.12 -6.00
N ALA A 32 -0.87 4.78 -5.95
CA ALA A 32 -1.94 5.75 -5.77
C ALA A 32 -1.87 6.44 -4.40
N LEU A 33 -1.60 5.68 -3.32
CA LEU A 33 -1.46 6.20 -1.96
C LEU A 33 -0.27 7.14 -1.80
N LEU A 34 0.85 6.81 -2.46
CA LEU A 34 2.01 7.71 -2.50
C LEU A 34 1.68 8.99 -3.27
N LYS A 35 1.02 8.86 -4.44
CA LYS A 35 0.60 10.02 -5.25
C LYS A 35 -0.41 10.91 -4.54
N SER A 36 -1.23 10.37 -3.63
CA SER A 36 -2.19 11.14 -2.83
C SER A 36 -1.56 11.82 -1.62
N GLY A 37 -0.25 11.69 -1.41
CA GLY A 37 0.49 12.38 -0.35
C GLY A 37 0.88 11.52 0.86
N SER A 38 0.71 10.19 0.80
CA SER A 38 1.33 9.32 1.80
C SER A 38 2.83 9.28 1.57
N ASP A 39 3.62 9.37 2.64
CA ASP A 39 5.08 9.24 2.57
C ASP A 39 5.51 7.76 2.51
N GLY A 40 4.60 6.85 2.79
CA GLY A 40 4.84 5.40 2.79
C GLY A 40 3.58 4.60 3.06
N VAL A 41 3.71 3.28 2.93
CA VAL A 41 2.65 2.32 3.24
C VAL A 41 3.17 1.28 4.24
N VAL A 42 2.28 0.77 5.08
CA VAL A 42 2.51 -0.36 5.97
C VAL A 42 1.73 -1.56 5.43
N VAL A 43 2.37 -2.73 5.43
CA VAL A 43 1.85 -4.01 4.92
C VAL A 43 1.96 -5.09 6.00
N ALA A 44 1.11 -6.12 5.92
CA ALA A 44 1.05 -7.26 6.84
C ALA A 44 0.90 -8.58 6.08
#